data_AF-A0A3P6QD81-F1
#
_entry.id   AF-A0A3P6QD81-F1
#
_cell.length_a   1.000
_cell.length_b   1.000
_cell.length_c   1.000
_cell.angle_alpha   90.00
_cell.angle_beta   90.00
_cell.angle_gamma   90.00
#
_symmetry.space_group_name_H-M   'P 1'
#
loop_
_entity.id
_entity.type
_entity.pdbx_description
1 polymer ?
#
loop_
_entity_poly.entity_id
_entity_poly.type
_entity_poly.pdbx_seq_one_letter_code
_entity_poly.pdbx_strand_id
1 'polypeptide(L)'
;MKTAKVWRFFDELPTPEQAAECRLCRKKIKATNSSTTGMIRHLRSCHVQEYQQVQEARQSTLILKMGRRISTFVSKNLLLPTFLVWFLLQTLRRLRIVDNLELILRGLLGLIG
;
A
#
# COMPACT_ATOMS: atom_id res chain seq x y z
N MET A 1 -8.09 -9.14 -11.36
CA MET A 1 -8.98 -8.46 -12.32
C MET A 1 -8.51 -7.02 -12.50
N LYS A 2 -7.95 -6.66 -13.67
CA LYS A 2 -7.37 -5.33 -13.93
C LYS A 2 -7.65 -4.77 -15.33
N THR A 3 -8.63 -5.33 -16.03
CA THR A 3 -8.97 -4.97 -17.41
C THR A 3 -10.24 -4.12 -17.51
N ALA A 4 -11.01 -4.00 -16.44
CA ALA A 4 -12.30 -3.28 -16.41
C ALA A 4 -12.20 -1.77 -16.74
N LYS A 5 -11.07 -1.10 -16.49
CA LYS A 5 -10.98 0.36 -16.72
C LYS A 5 -10.86 0.73 -18.20
N VAL A 6 -10.23 -0.14 -19.03
CA VAL A 6 -10.10 0.11 -20.47
C VAL A 6 -11.47 0.09 -21.14
N TRP A 7 -12.34 -0.84 -20.74
CA TRP A 7 -13.71 -0.98 -21.24
C TRP A 7 -14.61 0.23 -21.01
N ARG A 8 -14.20 1.22 -20.21
CA ARG A 8 -14.94 2.50 -20.11
C ARG A 8 -15.00 3.27 -21.43
N PHE A 9 -14.00 3.07 -22.29
CA PHE A 9 -13.85 3.78 -23.56
C PHE A 9 -14.30 2.94 -24.77
N PHE A 10 -14.79 1.73 -24.53
CA PHE A 10 -15.14 0.79 -25.59
C PHE A 10 -16.51 0.17 -25.34
N ASP A 11 -17.28 0.00 -26.41
CA ASP A 11 -18.48 -0.83 -26.43
C ASP A 11 -18.13 -2.23 -26.91
N GLU A 12 -18.63 -3.25 -26.22
CA GLU A 12 -18.50 -4.64 -26.65
C GLU A 12 -19.48 -4.89 -27.81
N LEU A 13 -18.96 -5.50 -28.87
CA LEU A 13 -19.74 -5.83 -30.05
C LEU A 13 -19.91 -7.36 -30.11
N PRO A 14 -21.08 -7.87 -30.50
CA PRO A 14 -21.39 -9.29 -30.49
C PRO A 14 -20.69 -10.09 -31.60
N THR A 15 -20.03 -9.42 -32.55
CA THR A 15 -19.41 -10.07 -33.70
C THR A 15 -17.96 -10.49 -33.38
N PRO A 16 -17.57 -11.73 -33.71
CA PRO A 16 -16.23 -12.25 -33.39
C PRO A 16 -15.11 -11.51 -34.14
N GLU A 17 -15.43 -10.87 -35.25
CA GLU A 17 -14.50 -10.12 -36.10
C GLU A 17 -14.21 -8.71 -35.59
N GLN A 18 -15.12 -8.12 -34.83
CA GLN A 18 -15.06 -6.77 -34.29
C GLN A 18 -15.58 -6.84 -32.87
N ALA A 19 -14.69 -7.13 -31.92
CA ALA A 19 -15.09 -7.39 -30.54
C ALA A 19 -15.28 -6.11 -29.71
N ALA A 20 -14.73 -4.97 -30.16
CA ALA A 20 -14.84 -3.71 -29.43
C ALA A 20 -14.91 -2.49 -30.37
N GLU A 21 -15.80 -1.55 -30.08
CA GLU A 21 -15.89 -0.24 -30.75
C GLU A 21 -15.43 0.86 -29.81
N CYS A 22 -14.55 1.76 -30.27
CA CYS A 22 -14.15 2.91 -29.46
C CYS A 22 -15.28 3.96 -29.41
N ARG A 23 -15.67 4.39 -28.22
CA ARG A 23 -16.70 5.43 -28.02
C ARG A 23 -16.27 6.82 -28.48
N LEU A 24 -14.96 7.08 -28.52
CA LEU A 24 -14.38 8.40 -28.80
C LEU A 24 -14.26 8.67 -30.30
N CYS A 25 -13.85 7.66 -31.07
CA CYS A 25 -13.63 7.79 -32.52
C CYS A 25 -14.45 6.81 -33.38
N ARG A 26 -15.34 6.02 -32.76
CA ARG A 26 -16.18 5.01 -33.42
C ARG A 26 -15.41 3.95 -34.21
N LYS A 27 -14.10 3.82 -33.96
CA LYS A 27 -13.24 2.85 -34.63
C LYS A 27 -13.44 1.46 -34.04
N LYS A 28 -13.67 0.49 -34.93
CA LYS A 28 -13.84 -0.91 -34.56
C LYS A 28 -12.49 -1.61 -34.45
N ILE A 29 -12.31 -2.38 -33.38
CA ILE A 29 -11.08 -3.07 -33.04
C ILE A 29 -11.37 -4.56 -32.97
N LYS A 30 -10.54 -5.34 -33.68
CA LYS A 30 -10.52 -6.79 -33.57
C LYS A 30 -9.87 -7.16 -32.23
N ALA A 31 -10.57 -7.85 -31.35
CA ALA A 31 -9.95 -8.45 -30.17
C ALA A 31 -9.62 -9.91 -30.48
N THR A 32 -8.36 -10.19 -30.81
CA THR A 32 -7.89 -11.57 -30.85
C THR A 32 -7.79 -12.06 -29.40
N ASN A 33 -8.52 -13.13 -29.06
CA ASN A 33 -8.45 -13.80 -27.75
C ASN A 33 -8.72 -12.89 -26.54
N SER A 34 -9.81 -12.10 -26.57
CA SER A 34 -10.30 -11.27 -25.44
C SER A 34 -9.23 -10.36 -24.80
N SER A 35 -8.18 -10.03 -25.57
CA SER A 35 -7.05 -9.25 -25.11
C SER A 35 -7.31 -7.75 -25.19
N THR A 36 -7.11 -7.04 -24.08
CA THR A 36 -7.22 -5.57 -24.04
C THR A 36 -6.02 -4.86 -24.68
N THR A 37 -5.01 -5.60 -25.17
CA THR A 37 -3.80 -5.02 -25.78
C THR A 37 -4.12 -4.18 -27.01
N GLY A 38 -5.05 -4.63 -27.86
CA GLY A 38 -5.48 -3.89 -29.05
C GLY A 38 -6.13 -2.55 -28.70
N MET A 39 -7.02 -2.56 -27.70
CA MET A 39 -7.67 -1.36 -27.16
C MET A 39 -6.66 -0.38 -26.56
N ILE A 40 -5.71 -0.87 -25.77
CA ILE A 40 -4.66 -0.05 -25.16
C ILE A 40 -3.77 0.60 -26.22
N ARG A 41 -3.38 -0.15 -27.27
CA ARG A 41 -2.60 0.39 -28.39
C ARG A 41 -3.35 1.49 -29.12
N HIS A 42 -4.65 1.29 -29.36
CA HIS A 42 -5.47 2.31 -29.98
C HIS A 42 -5.54 3.58 -29.13
N LEU A 43 -5.79 3.46 -27.82
CA LEU A 43 -5.76 4.61 -26.93
C LEU A 43 -4.40 5.33 -26.99
N ARG A 44 -3.29 4.59 -26.95
CA ARG A 44 -1.94 5.19 -27.04
C ARG A 44 -1.73 5.99 -28.34
N SER A 45 -2.32 5.55 -29.45
CA SER A 45 -2.08 6.12 -30.78
C SER A 45 -3.02 7.28 -31.09
N CYS A 46 -4.27 7.19 -30.65
CA CYS A 46 -5.36 8.08 -31.06
C CYS A 46 -5.95 8.91 -29.91
N HIS A 47 -5.80 8.46 -28.67
CA HIS A 47 -6.48 9.02 -27.48
C HIS A 47 -5.51 9.05 -26.29
N VAL A 48 -4.44 9.83 -26.43
CA VAL A 48 -3.30 9.86 -25.49
C VAL A 48 -3.73 10.27 -24.08
N GLN A 49 -4.71 11.17 -23.96
CA GLN A 49 -5.23 11.62 -22.66
C GLN A 49 -5.94 10.49 -21.92
N GLU A 50 -6.79 9.73 -22.60
CA GLU A 50 -7.53 8.59 -22.05
C GLU A 50 -6.60 7.42 -21.78
N TYR A 51 -5.58 7.22 -22.63
CA TYR A 51 -4.49 6.29 -22.36
C TYR A 51 -3.78 6.63 -21.03
N GLN A 52 -3.50 7.90 -20.77
CA GLN A 52 -2.87 8.34 -19.53
C GLN A 52 -3.72 8.02 -18.30
N GLN A 53 -5.04 8.27 -18.35
CA GLN A 53 -5.97 7.93 -17.26
C GLN A 53 -6.03 6.42 -16.96
N VAL A 54 -5.85 5.58 -17.99
CA VAL A 54 -5.74 4.13 -17.85
C VAL A 54 -4.40 3.74 -17.24
N GLN A 55 -3.30 4.38 -17.63
CA GLN A 55 -1.96 4.11 -17.08
C GLN A 55 -1.82 4.54 -15.62
N GLU A 56 -2.32 5.71 -15.24
CA GLU A 56 -2.28 6.20 -13.86
C GLU A 56 -3.04 5.27 -12.91
N ALA A 57 -4.16 4.70 -13.36
CA ALA A 57 -4.88 3.68 -12.60
C ALA A 57 -4.05 2.40 -12.39
N ARG A 58 -3.24 2.04 -13.39
CA ARG A 58 -2.34 0.89 -13.32
C ARG A 58 -1.20 1.18 -12.35
N GLN A 59 -0.62 2.38 -12.40
CA GLN A 59 0.52 2.80 -11.57
C GLN A 59 0.12 3.07 -10.11
N SER A 60 -1.00 3.73 -9.85
CA SER A 60 -1.54 3.94 -8.49
C SER A 60 -1.73 2.62 -7.74
N THR A 61 -2.20 1.57 -8.43
CA THR A 61 -2.28 0.23 -7.84
C THR A 61 -0.91 -0.34 -7.45
N LEU A 62 0.17 0.03 -8.14
CA LEU A 62 1.53 -0.43 -7.84
C LEU A 62 2.13 0.33 -6.65
N ILE A 63 1.93 1.65 -6.57
CA ILE A 63 2.37 2.47 -5.43
C ILE A 63 1.68 2.02 -4.14
N LEU A 64 0.37 1.75 -4.18
CA LEU A 64 -0.37 1.19 -3.04
C LEU A 64 0.10 -0.21 -2.62
N LYS A 65 0.66 -1.00 -3.55
CA LYS A 65 1.28 -2.30 -3.21
C LYS A 65 2.65 -2.12 -2.56
N MET A 66 3.43 -1.13 -2.98
CA MET A 66 4.71 -0.81 -2.36
C MET A 66 4.51 -0.25 -0.94
N GLY A 67 3.57 0.67 -0.76
CA GLY A 67 3.20 1.23 0.54
C GLY A 67 2.69 0.18 1.53
N ARG A 68 1.93 -0.83 1.06
CA ARG A 68 1.55 -1.96 1.91
C ARG A 68 2.74 -2.79 2.38
N ARG A 69 3.74 -3.04 1.51
CA ARG A 69 4.96 -3.76 1.90
C ARG A 69 5.75 -2.99 2.96
N ILE A 70 5.87 -1.67 2.80
CA ILE A 70 6.52 -0.79 3.77
C ILE A 70 5.74 -0.76 5.09
N SER A 71 4.40 -0.60 5.06
CA SER A 71 3.55 -0.64 6.26
C SER A 71 3.65 -1.97 7.00
N THR A 72 3.68 -3.11 6.30
CA THR A 72 3.90 -4.43 6.91
C THR A 72 5.31 -4.60 7.48
N PHE A 73 6.31 -3.93 6.91
CA PHE A 73 7.69 -3.98 7.38
C PHE A 73 7.90 -3.08 8.60
N VAL A 74 7.34 -1.86 8.58
CA VAL A 74 7.35 -0.92 9.70
C VAL A 74 6.60 -1.48 10.90
N SER A 75 5.40 -2.05 10.69
CA SER A 75 4.61 -2.65 11.78
C SER A 75 5.32 -3.84 12.44
N LYS A 76 6.15 -4.57 11.68
CA LYS A 76 6.95 -5.69 12.21
C LYS A 76 8.23 -5.22 12.89
N ASN A 77 8.94 -4.23 12.34
CA ASN A 77 10.25 -3.82 12.86
C ASN A 77 10.19 -2.72 13.94
N LEU A 78 9.14 -1.90 14.00
CA LEU A 78 9.01 -0.84 15.03
C LEU A 78 8.42 -1.34 16.37
N LEU A 79 7.90 -2.57 16.41
CA LEU A 79 7.37 -3.22 17.62
C LEU A 79 8.30 -4.32 18.18
N LEU A 80 9.51 -4.43 17.66
CA LEU A 80 10.58 -5.27 18.21
C LEU A 80 11.61 -4.31 18.84
N PRO A 81 11.58 -4.04 20.16
CA PRO A 81 11.53 -5.10 21.17
C PRO A 81 10.86 -4.66 22.48
N THR A 82 9.53 -4.70 22.56
CA THR A 82 8.86 -4.56 23.87
C THR A 82 9.34 -5.62 24.86
N PHE A 83 9.70 -6.82 24.36
CA PHE A 83 10.34 -7.88 25.15
C PHE A 83 11.74 -7.51 25.67
N LEU A 84 12.63 -6.89 24.87
CA LEU A 84 13.95 -6.50 25.37
C LEU A 84 13.83 -5.33 26.36
N VAL A 85 12.91 -4.39 26.14
CA VAL A 85 12.65 -3.29 27.09
C VAL A 85 12.09 -3.83 28.41
N TRP A 86 11.13 -4.75 28.36
CA TRP A 86 10.59 -5.40 29.56
C TRP A 86 11.64 -6.27 30.28
N PHE A 87 12.45 -7.01 29.52
CA PHE A 87 13.55 -7.81 30.07
C PHE A 87 14.64 -6.92 30.69
N LEU A 88 14.98 -5.78 30.09
CA LEU A 88 15.92 -4.80 30.65
C LEU A 88 15.36 -4.17 31.93
N LEU A 89 14.08 -3.82 31.95
CA LEU A 89 13.44 -3.28 33.17
C LEU A 89 13.38 -4.34 34.28
N GLN A 90 13.15 -5.61 33.93
CA GLN A 90 13.17 -6.71 34.89
C GLN A 90 14.58 -7.00 35.41
N THR A 91 15.61 -6.91 34.58
CA THR A 91 17.02 -7.05 35.03
C THR A 91 17.49 -5.87 35.87
N LEU A 92 17.12 -4.63 35.50
CA LEU A 92 17.41 -3.42 36.29
C LEU A 92 16.73 -3.44 37.67
N ARG A 93 15.49 -3.95 37.73
CA ARG A 93 14.78 -4.18 39.01
C ARG A 93 15.46 -5.25 39.87
N ARG A 94 16.20 -6.19 39.26
CA ARG A 94 16.96 -7.25 39.94
C ARG A 94 18.35 -6.80 40.39
N LEU A 95 18.88 -5.69 39.87
CA LEU A 95 20.20 -5.14 40.16
C LEU A 95 20.26 -4.17 41.37
N ARG A 96 19.17 -4.01 42.15
CA ARG A 96 19.12 -3.17 43.39
C ARG A 96 19.59 -1.71 43.22
N ILE A 97 19.39 -1.09 42.06
CA ILE A 97 19.78 0.32 41.84
C ILE A 97 18.74 1.31 42.41
N VAL A 98 17.46 0.92 42.50
CA VAL A 98 16.37 1.80 42.99
C VAL A 98 16.15 1.76 44.51
N ASP A 99 16.80 0.86 45.24
CA ASP A 99 16.61 0.76 46.69
C ASP A 99 17.31 1.87 47.48
N ASN A 100 18.20 2.65 46.84
CA ASN A 100 18.93 3.73 47.51
C ASN A 100 18.14 5.04 47.65
N LEU A 101 17.07 5.25 46.88
CA LEU A 101 16.31 6.51 46.95
C LEU A 101 15.28 6.52 48.10
N GLU A 102 14.71 5.36 48.43
CA GLU A 102 13.76 5.21 49.56
C GLU A 102 14.46 5.37 50.92
N LEU A 103 15.72 4.93 51.04
CA LEU A 103 16.54 5.14 52.24
C LEU A 103 16.92 6.61 52.44
N ILE A 104 17.19 7.36 51.36
CA ILE A 104 17.51 8.79 51.43
C ILE A 104 16.26 9.61 51.80
N LEU A 105 15.07 9.28 51.27
CA LEU A 105 13.81 9.95 51.64
C LEU A 105 13.40 9.68 53.09
N ARG A 106 13.58 8.44 53.58
CA ARG A 106 13.30 8.09 54.99
C ARG A 106 14.26 8.79 55.95
N GLY A 107 15.51 9.04 55.56
CA GLY A 107 16.46 9.83 56.34
C GLY A 107 16.09 11.30 56.48
N LEU A 108 15.47 11.90 55.46
CA LEU A 108 15.05 13.31 55.49
C LEU A 108 13.74 13.54 56.29
N LEU A 109 12.83 12.56 56.33
CA LEU A 109 11.59 12.64 57.11
C LEU A 109 11.79 12.35 58.62
N GLY A 110 12.90 11.70 59.01
CA GLY A 110 13.23 11.41 60.41
C GLY A 110 13.86 12.56 61.19
N LEU A 111 14.01 13.75 60.61
CA LEU A 111 14.55 14.95 61.28
C LEU A 111 13.46 15.97 61.67
N ILE A 112 12.19 15.67 61.39
CA ILE A 112 11.04 16.53 61.72
C ILE A 112 10.17 15.91 62.84
N GLY A 113 10.60 14.79 63.44
CA GLY A 113 9.92 14.12 64.56
C GLY A 113 10.82 13.94 65.77
#